data_AF-A0A351F0G1-F1
#
_entry.id   AF-A0A351F0G1-F1
#
_cell.length_a   1.000
_cell.length_b   1.000
_cell.length_c   1.000
_cell.angle_alpha   90.00
_cell.angle_beta   90.00
_cell.angle_gamma   90.00
#
_symmetry.space_group_name_H-M   'P 1'
#
loop_
_entity.id
_entity.type
_entity.pdbx_description
1 polymer ?
#
loop_
_entity_poly.entity_id
_entity_poly.type
_entity_poly.pdbx_seq_one_letter_code
_entity_poly.pdbx_strand_id
1 'polypeptide(L)' 'MILYIKESYNELIHKVTWSSLPELLESTRVVIIGTVIFSIIVLLADIFSKFLTTTIYHL' A
#
# COMPACT_ATOMS: atom_id res chain seq x y z
N MET A 1 -0.41 10.21 32.37
CA MET A 1 0.08 10.07 30.98
C MET A 1 1.18 9.02 30.85
N ILE A 2 2.31 9.14 31.56
CA ILE A 2 3.42 8.17 31.52
C ILE A 2 2.97 6.74 31.88
N LEU A 3 2.09 6.59 32.88
CA LEU A 3 1.54 5.30 33.29
C LEU A 3 0.72 4.63 32.16
N TYR A 4 -0.12 5.39 31.47
CA TYR A 4 -0.95 4.88 30.36
C TYR A 4 -0.12 4.35 29.19
N ILE A 5 0.98 5.04 28.84
CA ILE A 5 1.89 4.57 27.78
C ILE A 5 2.58 3.28 28.21
N LYS A 6 2.99 3.18 29.47
CA LYS A 6 3.62 1.98 30.03
C LYS A 6 2.66 0.79 30.02
N GLU A 7 1.41 1.03 30.37
CA GLU A 7 0.35 0.02 30.38
C GLU A 7 0.00 -0.42 28.95
N SER A 8 -0.14 0.53 28.01
CA SER A 8 -0.37 0.25 26.59
C SER A 8 0.78 -0.56 25.96
N TYR A 9 2.04 -0.23 26.29
CA TYR A 9 3.19 -1.01 25.83
C TYR A 9 3.15 -2.44 26.37
N ASN A 10 2.83 -2.59 27.66
CA ASN A 10 2.75 -3.90 28.28
C ASN A 10 1.65 -4.77 27.63
N GLU A 11 0.52 -4.16 27.26
CA GLU A 11 -0.57 -4.84 26.54
C GLU A 11 -0.17 -5.24 25.11
N LEU A 12 0.43 -4.32 24.35
CA LEU A 12 0.84 -4.59 22.96
C LEU A 12 1.87 -5.72 22.87
N ILE A 13 2.73 -5.88 23.86
CA ILE A 13 3.77 -6.91 23.85
C ILE A 13 3.26 -8.26 24.37
N HIS A 14 2.41 -8.28 25.41
CA HIS A 14 2.03 -9.53 26.10
C HIS A 14 0.64 -10.04 25.74
N LYS A 15 -0.24 -9.19 25.20
CA LYS A 15 -1.67 -9.49 24.99
C LYS A 15 -2.08 -9.49 23.52
N VAL A 16 -1.12 -9.28 22.62
CA VAL A 16 -1.32 -9.31 21.17
C VAL A 16 -0.39 -10.35 20.56
N THR A 17 -0.92 -11.17 19.67
CA THR A 17 -0.15 -12.12 18.87
C THR A 17 0.45 -11.41 17.66
N TRP A 18 1.69 -10.97 17.76
CA TRP A 18 2.45 -10.50 16.60
C TRP A 18 2.85 -11.70 15.73
N SER A 19 2.53 -11.63 14.45
CA SER A 19 3.04 -12.56 13.46
C SER A 19 4.56 -12.40 13.32
N SER A 20 5.24 -13.48 12.91
CA SER A 20 6.69 -13.44 12.70
C SER A 20 7.05 -12.47 11.56
N LEU A 21 8.22 -11.82 11.63
CA LEU A 21 8.68 -10.91 10.58
C LEU A 21 8.65 -11.54 9.17
N PRO A 22 9.06 -12.80 8.97
CA PRO A 22 8.94 -13.45 7.66
C PRO A 22 7.50 -13.55 7.15
N GLU A 23 6.54 -13.85 8.02
CA GLU A 23 5.13 -13.99 7.67
C GLU A 23 4.46 -12.64 7.35
N LEU A 24 4.88 -11.57 8.03
CA LEU A 24 4.51 -10.18 7.69
C LEU A 24 4.99 -9.79 6.28
N LEU A 25 6.20 -10.22 5.90
CA LEU A 25 6.74 -9.94 4.56
C LEU A 25 6.03 -10.76 3.48
N GLU A 26 5.66 -12.01 3.75
CA GLU A 26 4.88 -12.84 2.83
C GLU A 26 3.49 -12.23 2.56
N SER A 27 2.78 -11.77 3.61
CA SER A 27 1.49 -11.09 3.43
C SER A 27 1.63 -9.75 2.70
N THR A 28 2.72 -9.01 2.91
CA THR A 28 3.01 -7.76 2.20
C THR A 28 3.33 -7.98 0.72
N ARG A 29 3.91 -9.13 0.34
CA ARG A 29 4.26 -9.44 -1.06
C ARG A 29 3.07 -9.34 -2.01
N VAL A 30 1.91 -9.85 -1.60
CA VAL A 30 0.69 -9.82 -2.41
C VAL A 30 0.25 -8.37 -2.65
N VAL A 31 0.36 -7.51 -1.65
CA VAL A 31 0.02 -6.08 -1.74
C VAL A 31 0.97 -5.35 -2.70
N ILE A 32 2.26 -5.67 -2.66
CA ILE A 32 3.25 -5.09 -3.58
C ILE A 32 2.90 -5.44 -5.03
N ILE A 33 2.60 -6.71 -5.31
CA ILE A 33 2.20 -7.16 -6.65
C ILE A 33 0.92 -6.43 -7.11
N GLY A 34 -0.07 -6.33 -6.23
CA GLY A 34 -1.31 -5.58 -6.52
C GLY A 34 -1.05 -4.11 -6.85
N THR A 35 -0.14 -3.47 -6.11
CA THR A 35 0.23 -2.06 -6.33
C THR A 35 0.95 -1.86 -7.68
N VAL A 36 1.81 -2.80 -8.08
CA VAL A 36 2.48 -2.77 -9.39
C VAL A 36 1.47 -2.88 -10.53
N ILE A 37 0.52 -3.82 -10.43
CA ILE A 37 -0.54 -3.98 -11.45
C ILE A 37 -1.39 -2.70 -11.53
N PHE A 38 -1.79 -2.14 -10.39
CA PHE A 38 -2.55 -0.89 -10.34
C PHE A 38 -1.78 0.28 -10.98
N SER A 39 -0.48 0.39 -10.69
CA SER A 39 0.38 1.41 -11.29
C SER A 39 0.45 1.30 -12.82
N ILE A 40 0.49 0.09 -13.38
CA ILE A 40 0.48 -0.12 -14.84
C ILE A 40 -0.85 0.35 -15.45
N ILE A 41 -1.98 0.06 -14.79
CA ILE A 41 -3.30 0.48 -15.27
C ILE A 41 -3.40 2.01 -15.31
N VAL A 42 -2.95 2.69 -14.25
CA VAL A 42 -2.93 4.15 -14.21
C VAL A 42 -2.04 4.71 -15.31
N LEU A 43 -0.86 4.13 -15.54
CA LEU A 43 0.04 4.53 -16.62
C LEU A 43 -0.62 4.42 -18.01
N LEU A 44 -1.36 3.35 -18.27
CA LEU A 44 -2.11 3.18 -19.52
C LEU A 44 -3.22 4.24 -19.67
N ALA A 45 -3.92 4.54 -18.59
CA ALA A 45 -4.94 5.59 -18.58
C ALA A 45 -4.33 6.97 -18.88
N ASP A 46 -3.15 7.27 -18.33
CA ASP A 46 -2.44 8.53 -18.60
C ASP A 46 -2.04 8.66 -20.08
N ILE A 47 -1.52 7.57 -20.67
CA ILE A 47 -1.15 7.54 -22.09
C ILE A 47 -2.38 7.75 -22.97
N PHE A 48 -3.47 7.04 -22.67
CA PHE A 48 -4.72 7.15 -23.43
C PHE A 48 -5.31 8.56 -23.37
N SER A 49 -5.33 9.15 -22.17
CA SER A 49 -5.80 10.52 -21.97
C SER A 49 -4.98 11.52 -22.79
N LYS A 50 -3.65 11.45 -22.73
CA LYS A 50 -2.76 12.31 -23.53
C LYS A 50 -3.00 12.14 -25.03
N PHE A 51 -3.11 10.89 -25.51
CA PHE A 51 -3.35 10.60 -26.91
C PHE A 51 -4.67 11.22 -27.42
N LEU A 52 -5.75 11.06 -26.64
CA LEU A 52 -7.05 11.63 -26.97
C LEU A 52 -7.00 13.16 -27.04
N THR A 53 -6.42 13.80 -26.02
CA THR A 53 -6.29 15.25 -25.95
C THR A 53 -5.46 15.82 -27.09
N THR A 54 -4.31 15.21 -27.42
CA THR A 54 -3.48 15.64 -28.55
C THR A 54 -4.20 15.49 -29.88
N THR A 55 -4.95 14.40 -30.07
CA THR A 55 -5.74 14.18 -31.30
C THR A 55 -6.82 15.23 -31.47
N ILE A 56 -7.54 15.58 -30.39
CA ILE A 56 -8.58 16.61 -30.43
C ILE A 56 -7.99 18.00 -30.70
N TYR A 57 -6.86 18.35 -30.09
CA TYR A 57 -6.25 19.67 -30.31
C TYR A 57 -5.60 19.84 -31.69
N HIS A 58 -5.24 18.74 -32.36
CA HIS A 58 -4.65 18.76 -33.70
C HIS A 58 -5.73 18.65 -34.81
N LEU A 59 -6.98 18.39 -34.45
CA LEU A 59 -8.13 18.38 -35.36
C LEU A 59 -8.71 19.80 -35.51
#